data_AF-A0A1T2L488-F1
#
_entry.id   AF-A0A1T2L488-F1
#
_cell.length_a   1.000
_cell.length_b   1.000
_cell.length_c   1.000
_cell.angle_alpha   90.00
_cell.angle_beta   90.00
_cell.angle_gamma   90.00
#
_symmetry.space_group_name_H-M   'P 1'
#
loop_
_entity.id
_entity.type
_entity.pdbx_description
1 polymer ?
#
loop_
_entity_poly.entity_id
_entity_poly.type
_entity_poly.pdbx_seq_one_letter_code
_entity_poly.pdbx_strand_id
1 'polypeptide(L)'
;MNGTLKSLILFLSSLLVSVSALAASDAAFPDGWDSWPIHHSGQILGKDTAIPADLPPIVQETMKTYNWVGDGKGTAYNVRINPSQKAGAYADAPTAVLELIDIKVLLVTEHLLGEPQYGAYTMDKQEISGAHPSLAPATCTSCHSGYGEACITGVCNK
;
A
#
# COMPACT_ATOMS: atom_id res chain seq x y z
N MET A 1 -30.46 47.36 -33.82
CA MET A 1 -30.14 46.01 -34.32
C MET A 1 -28.85 45.58 -33.61
N ASN A 2 -28.93 44.94 -32.45
CA ASN A 2 -29.32 43.54 -32.19
C ASN A 2 -28.13 42.57 -32.38
N GLY A 3 -27.47 42.24 -31.27
CA GLY A 3 -27.80 40.96 -30.62
C GLY A 3 -26.96 39.72 -30.91
N THR A 4 -25.98 39.73 -31.81
CA THR A 4 -25.29 38.47 -32.22
C THR A 4 -23.82 38.36 -31.81
N LEU A 5 -23.18 39.43 -31.35
CA LEU A 5 -21.80 39.39 -30.86
C LEU A 5 -21.70 39.04 -29.35
N LYS A 6 -22.71 38.35 -28.83
CA LYS A 6 -22.76 37.83 -27.45
C LYS A 6 -22.33 36.36 -27.33
N SER A 7 -22.05 35.67 -28.44
CA SER A 7 -21.99 34.21 -28.43
C SER A 7 -20.68 33.56 -28.86
N LEU A 8 -19.65 34.31 -29.30
CA LEU A 8 -18.54 33.67 -30.03
C LEU A 8 -17.21 33.52 -29.28
N ILE A 9 -16.93 34.25 -28.20
CA ILE A 9 -15.58 34.23 -27.59
C ILE A 9 -15.61 34.27 -26.05
N LEU A 10 -16.65 33.67 -25.46
CA LEU A 10 -16.60 33.20 -24.06
C LEU A 10 -16.87 31.69 -23.99
N PHE A 11 -16.69 31.00 -25.11
CA PHE A 11 -16.31 29.58 -25.17
C PHE A 11 -14.77 29.48 -25.11
N LEU A 12 -14.17 30.21 -24.16
CA LEU A 12 -12.87 29.86 -23.60
C LEU A 12 -13.18 28.73 -22.62
N SER A 13 -13.55 27.55 -23.13
CA SER A 13 -12.60 26.44 -23.22
C SER A 13 -11.76 26.38 -21.95
N SER A 14 -12.45 26.28 -20.81
CA SER A 14 -11.97 25.61 -19.61
C SER A 14 -11.52 24.22 -20.04
N LEU A 15 -10.30 24.11 -20.57
CA LEU A 15 -9.53 22.89 -20.56
C LEU A 15 -9.32 22.56 -19.08
N LEU A 16 -10.29 21.84 -18.51
CA LEU A 16 -10.07 20.97 -17.38
C LEU A 16 -9.06 19.93 -17.85
N VAL A 17 -7.78 20.30 -17.79
CA VAL A 17 -6.69 19.33 -17.75
C VAL A 17 -6.89 18.62 -16.43
N SER A 18 -7.70 17.55 -16.47
CA SER A 18 -7.77 16.58 -15.40
C SER A 18 -6.41 15.90 -15.36
N VAL A 19 -5.46 16.51 -14.66
CA VAL A 19 -4.25 15.83 -14.22
C VAL A 19 -4.74 14.70 -13.36
N SER A 20 -4.75 13.47 -13.90
CA SER A 20 -4.92 12.28 -13.10
C SER A 20 -3.77 12.30 -12.10
N ALA A 21 -4.05 12.71 -10.87
CA ALA A 21 -3.13 12.52 -9.77
C ALA A 21 -2.93 11.02 -9.66
N LEU A 22 -1.81 10.54 -10.20
CA LEU A 22 -1.30 9.21 -9.88
C LEU A 22 -1.12 9.22 -8.37
N ALA A 23 -1.90 8.40 -7.66
CA ALA A 23 -1.62 8.11 -6.27
C ALA A 23 -0.19 7.57 -6.26
N ALA A 24 0.71 8.37 -5.72
CA ALA A 24 2.11 8.03 -5.59
C ALA A 24 2.30 7.45 -4.20
N SER A 25 3.25 6.53 -4.07
CA SER A 25 3.73 6.07 -2.77
C SER A 25 4.21 7.25 -1.92
N ASP A 26 3.82 7.27 -0.64
CA ASP A 26 4.27 8.26 0.34
C ASP A 26 5.56 7.82 1.05
N ALA A 27 5.85 6.51 1.04
CA ALA A 27 7.09 5.92 1.56
C ALA A 27 8.10 5.68 0.44
N ALA A 28 9.40 5.89 0.72
CA ALA A 28 10.49 5.59 -0.21
C ALA A 28 10.84 4.09 -0.27
N PHE A 29 11.36 3.61 -1.41
CA PHE A 29 11.89 2.25 -1.51
C PHE A 29 13.10 2.06 -0.57
N PRO A 30 13.11 1.06 0.33
CA PRO A 30 14.18 0.86 1.27
C PRO A 30 15.37 0.11 0.66
N ASP A 31 16.56 0.72 0.59
CA ASP A 31 17.75 -0.03 0.21
C ASP A 31 18.15 -1.07 1.28
N GLY A 32 18.57 -2.26 0.83
CA GLY A 32 19.06 -3.34 1.70
C GLY A 32 17.99 -4.07 2.53
N TRP A 33 16.70 -3.86 2.23
CA TRP A 33 15.58 -4.49 2.93
C TRP A 33 15.60 -6.02 2.95
N ASP A 34 16.19 -6.61 1.91
CA ASP A 34 16.28 -8.06 1.70
C ASP A 34 17.17 -8.74 2.77
N SER A 35 18.10 -7.98 3.34
CA SER A 35 18.93 -8.39 4.48
C SER A 35 18.26 -8.25 5.84
N TRP A 36 17.11 -7.56 5.94
CA TRP A 36 16.38 -7.43 7.20
C TRP A 36 15.82 -8.78 7.67
N PRO A 37 15.80 -9.05 8.98
CA PRO A 37 15.28 -10.30 9.50
C PRO A 37 13.81 -10.47 9.13
N ILE A 38 13.46 -11.70 8.74
CA ILE A 38 12.06 -12.10 8.59
C ILE A 38 11.45 -12.14 9.99
N HIS A 39 10.44 -11.30 10.20
CA HIS A 39 9.68 -11.24 11.44
C HIS A 39 8.53 -12.24 11.42
N HIS A 40 7.87 -12.38 10.27
CA HIS A 40 6.73 -13.27 10.06
C HIS A 40 6.66 -13.71 8.60
N SER A 41 6.07 -14.88 8.35
CA SER A 41 5.83 -15.40 7.00
C SER A 41 4.44 -16.02 6.93
N GLY A 42 3.84 -16.00 5.75
CA GLY A 42 2.53 -16.61 5.56
C GLY A 42 2.15 -16.79 4.10
N GLN A 43 0.85 -17.00 3.89
CA GLN A 43 0.23 -17.19 2.58
C GLN A 43 -1.01 -16.31 2.48
N ILE A 44 -1.12 -15.56 1.40
CA ILE A 44 -2.36 -14.93 0.96
C ILE A 44 -3.07 -15.96 0.10
N LEU A 45 -4.26 -16.38 0.51
CA LEU A 45 -5.03 -17.38 -0.20
C LEU A 45 -5.61 -16.79 -1.49
N GLY A 46 -5.66 -17.61 -2.54
CA GLY A 46 -6.33 -17.25 -3.78
C GLY A 46 -7.83 -17.00 -3.60
N LYS A 47 -8.42 -16.23 -4.53
CA LYS A 47 -9.81 -15.75 -4.47
C LYS A 47 -10.87 -16.86 -4.35
N ASP A 48 -10.57 -18.06 -4.83
CA ASP A 48 -11.50 -19.20 -4.84
C ASP A 48 -11.30 -20.11 -3.61
N THR A 49 -10.37 -19.76 -2.71
CA THR A 49 -10.11 -20.49 -1.47
C THR A 49 -10.88 -19.83 -0.32
N ALA A 50 -11.63 -20.63 0.43
CA ALA A 50 -12.33 -20.14 1.62
C ALA A 50 -11.34 -19.65 2.68
N ILE A 51 -11.56 -18.42 3.17
CA ILE A 51 -10.80 -17.84 4.28
C ILE A 51 -11.33 -18.46 5.59
N PRO A 52 -10.48 -19.09 6.43
CA PRO A 52 -10.93 -19.62 7.71
C PRO A 52 -11.50 -18.52 8.62
N ALA A 53 -12.70 -18.77 9.15
CA ALA A 53 -13.44 -17.78 9.93
C ALA A 53 -12.86 -17.53 11.34
N ASP A 54 -11.99 -18.41 11.80
CA ASP A 54 -11.29 -18.36 13.09
C ASP A 54 -10.00 -17.51 13.03
N LEU A 55 -9.59 -17.05 11.86
CA LEU A 55 -8.45 -16.14 11.71
C LEU A 55 -8.76 -14.75 12.31
N PRO A 56 -7.74 -14.02 12.81
CA PRO A 56 -7.92 -12.63 13.23
C PRO A 56 -8.55 -11.77 12.11
N PRO A 57 -9.45 -10.82 12.43
CA PRO A 57 -10.12 -9.99 11.43
C PRO A 57 -9.19 -9.31 10.43
N ILE A 58 -8.05 -8.78 10.91
CA ILE A 58 -7.05 -8.15 10.04
C ILE A 58 -6.42 -9.14 9.04
N VAL A 59 -6.21 -10.39 9.45
CA VAL A 59 -5.66 -11.42 8.56
C VAL A 59 -6.68 -11.77 7.48
N GLN A 60 -7.96 -11.86 7.84
CA GLN A 60 -9.03 -12.07 6.87
C GLN A 60 -9.14 -10.90 5.89
N GLU A 61 -9.06 -9.67 6.37
CA GLU A 61 -9.11 -8.46 5.53
C GLU A 61 -7.90 -8.37 4.60
N THR A 62 -6.70 -8.71 5.09
CA THR A 62 -5.48 -8.81 4.29
C THR A 62 -5.66 -9.83 3.16
N MET A 63 -6.20 -11.02 3.47
CA MET A 63 -6.48 -12.02 2.45
C MET A 63 -7.46 -11.49 1.40
N LYS A 64 -8.57 -10.87 1.81
CA LYS A 64 -9.54 -10.28 0.86
C LYS A 64 -8.95 -9.17 0.00
N THR A 65 -8.11 -8.33 0.61
CA THR A 65 -7.47 -7.18 -0.04
C THR A 65 -6.54 -7.60 -1.18
N TYR A 66 -5.87 -8.74 -1.01
CA TYR A 66 -4.82 -9.19 -1.92
C TYR A 66 -5.13 -10.53 -2.62
N ASN A 67 -6.32 -11.11 -2.47
CA ASN A 67 -6.64 -12.41 -3.10
C ASN A 67 -6.66 -12.38 -4.64
N TRP A 68 -6.55 -11.20 -5.26
CA TRP A 68 -6.44 -11.00 -6.71
C TRP A 68 -5.01 -11.21 -7.22
N VAL A 69 -4.00 -11.18 -6.35
CA VAL A 69 -2.58 -11.32 -6.73
C VAL A 69 -2.31 -12.69 -7.37
N GLY A 70 -1.35 -12.72 -8.30
CA GLY A 70 -0.97 -13.93 -9.00
C GLY A 70 -2.12 -14.51 -9.84
N ASP A 71 -2.89 -13.64 -10.49
CA ASP A 71 -4.12 -13.99 -11.22
C ASP A 71 -5.16 -14.70 -10.36
N GLY A 72 -5.28 -14.28 -9.10
CA GLY A 72 -6.22 -14.86 -8.15
C GLY A 72 -5.76 -16.15 -7.47
N LYS A 73 -4.52 -16.59 -7.71
CA LYS A 73 -3.96 -17.81 -7.11
C LYS A 73 -3.44 -17.60 -5.69
N GLY A 74 -3.27 -16.34 -5.29
CA GLY A 74 -2.64 -15.99 -4.02
C GLY A 74 -1.13 -15.93 -4.14
N THR A 75 -0.46 -15.72 -3.00
CA THR A 75 1.00 -15.63 -2.95
C THR A 75 1.54 -15.87 -1.55
N ALA A 76 2.74 -16.43 -1.47
CA ALA A 76 3.54 -16.42 -0.26
C ALA A 76 3.97 -15.00 0.11
N TYR A 77 4.09 -14.71 1.40
CA TYR A 77 4.62 -13.44 1.85
C TYR A 77 5.59 -13.56 3.02
N ASN A 78 6.51 -12.59 3.09
CA ASN A 78 7.32 -12.32 4.26
C ASN A 78 7.04 -10.91 4.78
N VAL A 79 7.00 -10.75 6.10
CA VAL A 79 7.11 -9.46 6.76
C VAL A 79 8.51 -9.36 7.34
N ARG A 80 9.20 -8.28 7.02
CA ARG A 80 10.54 -7.97 7.54
C ARG A 80 10.50 -6.62 8.23
N ILE A 81 11.24 -6.50 9.33
CA ILE A 81 11.33 -5.26 10.11
C ILE A 81 12.79 -4.81 10.07
N ASN A 82 13.00 -3.53 9.80
CA ASN A 82 14.32 -2.93 9.83
C ASN A 82 14.93 -3.10 11.23
N PRO A 83 16.09 -3.76 11.38
CA PRO A 83 16.65 -4.08 12.70
C PRO A 83 17.10 -2.84 13.49
N SER A 84 17.23 -1.68 12.85
CA SER A 84 17.50 -0.42 13.56
C SER A 84 16.27 0.18 14.26
N GLN A 85 15.07 -0.32 13.92
CA GLN A 85 13.80 0.22 14.38
C GLN A 85 13.32 -0.47 15.65
N LYS A 86 12.63 0.28 16.51
CA LYS A 86 12.09 -0.21 17.79
C LYS A 86 10.57 -0.15 17.77
N ALA A 87 9.95 -1.31 18.00
CA ALA A 87 8.49 -1.43 18.01
C ALA A 87 7.82 -0.41 18.94
N GLY A 88 6.82 0.31 18.42
CA GLY A 88 6.04 1.32 19.14
C GLY A 88 6.77 2.66 19.38
N ALA A 89 8.01 2.80 18.94
CA ALA A 89 8.79 4.03 19.00
C ALA A 89 9.66 4.15 17.75
N TYR A 90 9.02 4.10 16.58
CA TYR A 90 9.69 4.13 15.29
C TYR A 90 10.30 5.51 15.02
N ALA A 91 11.56 5.51 14.61
CA ALA A 91 12.28 6.70 14.18
C ALA A 91 12.04 6.95 12.70
N ASP A 92 12.31 8.19 12.27
CA ASP A 92 12.18 8.61 10.87
C ASP A 92 13.10 7.79 9.94
N ALA A 93 12.57 6.73 9.34
CA ALA A 93 13.21 5.89 8.33
C ALA A 93 12.25 4.78 7.87
N PRO A 94 12.61 4.04 6.79
CA PRO A 94 11.95 2.79 6.46
C PRO A 94 11.92 1.82 7.64
N THR A 95 10.74 1.28 7.91
CA THR A 95 10.44 0.56 9.14
C THR A 95 10.18 -0.92 8.92
N ALA A 96 9.32 -1.23 7.97
CA ALA A 96 8.94 -2.60 7.68
C ALA A 96 8.64 -2.75 6.19
N VAL A 97 8.74 -3.98 5.72
CA VAL A 97 8.27 -4.36 4.39
C VAL A 97 7.45 -5.63 4.46
N LEU A 98 6.44 -5.72 3.60
CA LEU A 98 5.77 -6.95 3.25
C LEU A 98 6.16 -7.31 1.81
N GLU A 99 6.88 -8.42 1.67
CA GLU A 99 7.31 -9.00 0.42
C GLU A 99 6.26 -9.99 -0.07
N LEU A 100 5.60 -9.70 -1.19
CA LEU A 100 4.73 -10.63 -1.92
C LEU A 100 5.58 -11.40 -2.92
N ILE A 101 6.00 -12.61 -2.52
CA ILE A 101 7.15 -13.31 -3.10
C ILE A 101 6.91 -13.68 -4.56
N ASP A 102 5.77 -14.32 -4.86
CA ASP A 102 5.53 -14.91 -6.18
C ASP A 102 5.25 -13.84 -7.24
N ILE A 103 4.69 -12.71 -6.82
CA ILE A 103 4.37 -11.57 -7.71
C ILE A 103 5.42 -10.46 -7.68
N LYS A 104 6.48 -10.61 -6.88
CA LYS A 104 7.62 -9.68 -6.81
C LYS A 104 7.20 -8.24 -6.52
N VAL A 105 6.30 -8.08 -5.56
CA VAL A 105 5.85 -6.78 -5.05
C VAL A 105 6.32 -6.59 -3.62
N LEU A 106 6.74 -5.37 -3.29
CA LEU A 106 7.14 -4.93 -1.98
C LEU A 106 6.19 -3.84 -1.51
N LEU A 107 5.46 -4.10 -0.44
CA LEU A 107 4.72 -3.08 0.29
C LEU A 107 5.61 -2.53 1.39
N VAL A 108 5.74 -1.21 1.46
CA VAL A 108 6.71 -0.53 2.32
C VAL A 108 5.96 0.29 3.36
N THR A 109 6.43 0.22 4.60
CA THR A 109 6.10 1.17 5.66
C THR A 109 7.35 1.95 6.04
N GLU A 110 7.26 3.26 5.95
CA GLU A 110 8.26 4.22 6.47
C GLU A 110 7.63 5.03 7.59
N HIS A 111 8.39 5.45 8.58
CA HIS A 111 7.91 6.43 9.56
C HIS A 111 8.54 7.78 9.28
N LEU A 112 7.75 8.84 9.43
CA LEU A 112 8.18 10.23 9.38
C LEU A 112 7.42 11.03 10.43
N LEU A 113 8.13 11.71 11.33
CA LEU A 113 7.58 12.41 12.49
C LEU A 113 6.68 11.52 13.36
N GLY A 114 7.00 10.23 13.43
CA GLY A 114 6.20 9.23 14.15
C GLY A 114 4.95 8.73 13.44
N GLU A 115 4.65 9.23 12.23
CA GLU A 115 3.51 8.82 11.43
C GLU A 115 3.91 7.84 10.33
N PRO A 116 3.16 6.73 10.14
CA PRO A 116 3.46 5.78 9.08
C PRO A 116 3.08 6.33 7.70
N GLN A 117 4.02 6.22 6.77
CA GLN A 117 3.87 6.41 5.33
C GLN A 117 3.87 5.05 4.64
N TYR A 118 3.17 4.93 3.52
CA TYR A 118 3.03 3.67 2.80
C TYR A 118 3.42 3.79 1.34
N GLY A 119 3.96 2.70 0.79
CA GLY A 119 4.31 2.62 -0.62
C GLY A 119 4.22 1.21 -1.17
N ALA A 120 4.15 1.10 -2.49
CA ALA A 120 4.12 -0.17 -3.19
C ALA A 120 5.08 -0.13 -4.38
N TYR A 121 5.96 -1.11 -4.45
CA TYR A 121 7.04 -1.17 -5.44
C TYR A 121 7.20 -2.55 -6.02
N THR A 122 7.71 -2.63 -7.24
CA THR A 122 8.33 -3.86 -7.77
C THR A 122 9.74 -4.03 -7.20
N MET A 123 10.31 -5.24 -7.34
CA MET A 123 11.68 -5.52 -6.86
C MET A 123 12.78 -4.72 -7.58
N ASP A 124 12.52 -4.20 -8.78
CA ASP A 124 13.39 -3.28 -9.52
C ASP A 124 13.12 -1.80 -9.19
N LYS A 125 12.43 -1.52 -8.09
CA LYS A 125 12.16 -0.19 -7.53
C LYS A 125 11.17 0.67 -8.32
N GLN A 126 10.38 0.07 -9.21
CA GLN A 126 9.31 0.80 -9.90
C GLN A 126 8.14 1.01 -8.94
N GLU A 127 7.68 2.25 -8.81
CA GLU A 127 6.50 2.64 -8.03
C GLU A 127 5.22 2.10 -8.72
N ILE A 128 4.33 1.46 -7.94
CA ILE A 128 3.13 0.79 -8.45
C ILE A 128 1.88 1.01 -7.59
N SER A 129 1.85 1.99 -6.68
CA SER A 129 0.68 2.20 -5.82
C SER A 129 -0.57 2.63 -6.61
N GLY A 130 -0.39 3.19 -7.81
CA GLY A 130 -1.47 3.46 -8.76
C GLY A 130 -1.94 2.24 -9.58
N ALA A 131 -1.29 1.08 -9.48
CA ALA A 131 -1.58 -0.07 -10.34
C ALA A 131 -2.85 -0.84 -9.97
N HIS A 132 -3.23 -0.82 -8.68
CA HIS A 132 -4.46 -1.42 -8.18
C HIS A 132 -4.93 -0.68 -6.92
N PRO A 133 -6.25 -0.48 -6.67
CA PRO A 133 -6.72 0.25 -5.50
C PRO A 133 -6.19 -0.28 -4.17
N SER A 134 -5.98 -1.59 -4.05
CA SER A 134 -5.42 -2.21 -2.84
C SER A 134 -3.97 -1.86 -2.55
N LEU A 135 -3.25 -1.28 -3.51
CA LEU A 135 -1.84 -0.87 -3.38
C LEU A 135 -1.71 0.63 -3.04
N ALA A 136 -2.82 1.37 -3.04
CA ALA A 136 -2.81 2.79 -2.75
C ALA A 136 -2.50 3.04 -1.26
N PRO A 137 -1.70 4.07 -0.92
CA PRO A 137 -1.37 4.37 0.48
C PRO A 137 -2.61 4.56 1.37
N ALA A 138 -3.68 5.14 0.83
CA ALA A 138 -4.94 5.32 1.54
C ALA A 138 -5.57 4.01 2.02
N THR A 139 -5.44 2.92 1.25
CA THR A 139 -5.93 1.59 1.65
C THR A 139 -5.08 1.03 2.79
N CYS A 140 -3.76 1.18 2.72
CA CYS A 140 -2.85 0.81 3.80
C CYS A 140 -3.18 1.58 5.08
N THR A 141 -3.29 2.90 5.01
CA THR A 141 -3.68 3.76 6.12
C THR A 141 -5.00 3.32 6.73
N SER A 142 -6.05 3.15 5.91
CA SER A 142 -7.37 2.75 6.40
C SER A 142 -7.34 1.39 7.12
N CYS A 143 -6.60 0.42 6.59
CA CYS A 143 -6.47 -0.90 7.22
C CYS A 143 -5.72 -0.78 8.55
N HIS A 144 -4.53 -0.17 8.55
CA HIS A 144 -3.69 -0.10 9.74
C HIS A 144 -4.30 0.77 10.84
N SER A 145 -5.01 1.85 10.51
CA SER A 145 -5.74 2.65 11.50
C SER A 145 -7.00 1.93 12.01
N GLY A 146 -7.68 1.17 11.14
CA GLY A 146 -8.87 0.40 11.51
C GLY A 146 -8.59 -0.77 12.45
N TYR A 147 -7.34 -1.27 12.46
CA TYR A 147 -6.88 -2.38 13.29
C TYR A 147 -5.75 -1.99 14.25
N GLY A 148 -5.76 -0.77 14.81
CA GLY A 148 -4.67 -0.22 15.62
C GLY A 148 -4.25 -1.04 16.85
N GLU A 149 -5.13 -1.89 17.40
CA GLU A 149 -4.74 -2.83 18.47
C GLU A 149 -3.82 -3.95 17.97
N ALA A 150 -3.96 -4.36 16.71
CA ALA A 150 -3.09 -5.33 16.05
C ALA A 150 -1.87 -4.66 15.37
N CYS A 151 -2.05 -3.42 14.91
CA CYS A 151 -1.04 -2.63 14.21
C CYS A 151 -0.61 -1.42 15.03
N ILE A 152 0.34 -1.65 15.93
CA ILE A 152 0.90 -0.60 16.78
C ILE A 152 1.75 0.31 15.90
N THR A 153 1.36 1.58 15.82
CA THR A 153 2.04 2.63 15.03
C THR A 153 2.35 2.13 13.61
N GLY A 154 1.32 1.72 12.87
CA GLY A 154 1.45 1.36 11.45
C GLY A 154 2.16 0.04 11.14
N VAL A 155 2.63 -0.74 12.13
CA VAL A 155 3.23 -2.06 11.92
C VAL A 155 2.45 -3.13 12.68
N CYS A 156 2.02 -4.18 11.97
CA CYS A 156 1.19 -5.24 12.54
C CYS A 156 2.04 -6.35 13.17
N ASN A 157 1.66 -6.76 14.38
CA ASN A 157 2.42 -7.72 15.21
C ASN A 157 1.82 -9.14 15.18
N LYS A 158 0.90 -9.41 14.26
CA LYS A 158 0.06 -10.62 14.22
C LYS A 158 0.04 -11.22 12.82
#